data_AF-A0A427T825-F1
#
_entry.id   AF-A0A427T825-F1
#
_cell.length_a   1.000
_cell.length_b   1.000
_cell.length_c   1.000
_cell.angle_alpha   90.00
_cell.angle_beta   90.00
_cell.angle_gamma   90.00
#
_symmetry.space_group_name_H-M   'P 1'
#
loop_
_entity.id
_entity.type
_entity.pdbx_description
1 polymer ?
#
loop_
_entity_poly.entity_id
_entity_poly.type
_entity_poly.pdbx_seq_one_letter_code
_entity_poly.pdbx_strand_id
1 'polypeptide(L)'
;MPVVASFCMSLDGFVARPDDSVGPLFDWYTAGDVEVPMVGYPITFRVAPSSAGYLRAQLEWARHSAFVCGRRVFDHTHGWGGHPPGGGAAFVVTHRPPPEDWSAENLAPFTFVGDVGTAIEHAKSAGDGNVGVSGPSIARQCLNLGLLDEVRIDLVPVFLGEGVRYFEDLGATKAELERVEVVAGEGVTHLRYRVHQH
;
A
#
# COMPACT_ATOMS: atom_id res chain seq x y z
N MET A 1 -12.42 8.48 8.77
CA MET A 1 -11.88 8.41 7.40
C MET A 1 -10.38 8.14 7.51
N PRO A 2 -9.98 6.88 7.77
CA PRO A 2 -8.60 6.50 8.02
C PRO A 2 -7.70 6.61 6.79
N VAL A 3 -6.45 6.98 7.03
CA VAL A 3 -5.30 6.81 6.15
C VAL A 3 -4.58 5.53 6.56
N VAL A 4 -4.50 4.57 5.64
CA VAL A 4 -4.00 3.22 5.91
C VAL A 4 -2.83 2.91 4.97
N ALA A 5 -1.67 2.59 5.54
CA ALA A 5 -0.54 2.05 4.78
C ALA A 5 -0.49 0.53 4.90
N SER A 6 -0.25 -0.20 3.79
CA SER A 6 -0.27 -1.66 3.78
C SER A 6 0.81 -2.24 2.88
N PHE A 7 1.65 -3.15 3.41
CA PHE A 7 2.73 -3.80 2.65
C PHE A 7 2.98 -5.23 3.10
N CYS A 8 3.42 -6.07 2.16
CA CYS A 8 4.18 -7.27 2.50
C CYS A 8 5.60 -6.87 2.90
N MET A 9 6.10 -7.49 3.97
CA MET A 9 7.40 -7.13 4.55
C MET A 9 8.15 -8.38 4.98
N SER A 10 9.45 -8.42 4.71
CA SER A 10 10.35 -9.44 5.23
C SER A 10 10.54 -9.30 6.75
N LEU A 11 11.07 -10.34 7.39
CA LEU A 11 11.30 -10.33 8.83
C LEU A 11 12.33 -9.28 9.28
N ASP A 12 13.27 -8.92 8.39
CA ASP A 12 14.27 -7.86 8.57
C ASP A 12 13.83 -6.46 8.08
N GLY A 13 12.54 -6.30 7.73
CA GLY A 13 11.91 -4.99 7.55
C GLY A 13 11.95 -4.40 6.13
N PHE A 14 12.15 -5.23 5.10
CA PHE A 14 12.20 -4.81 3.70
C PHE A 14 10.90 -5.13 2.95
N VAL A 15 10.47 -4.23 2.07
CA VAL A 15 9.24 -4.38 1.24
C VAL A 15 9.52 -4.66 -0.23
N ALA A 16 10.79 -4.54 -0.65
CA ALA A 16 11.27 -4.88 -1.97
C ALA A 16 12.79 -5.04 -1.93
N ARG A 17 13.35 -5.72 -2.93
CA ARG A 17 14.80 -5.79 -3.19
C ARG A 17 15.33 -4.47 -3.77
N PRO A 18 16.66 -4.29 -3.89
CA PRO A 18 17.24 -3.07 -4.47
C PRO A 18 16.74 -2.74 -5.89
N ASP A 19 16.35 -3.75 -6.66
CA ASP A 19 15.80 -3.65 -8.02
C ASP A 19 14.28 -3.47 -8.07
N ASP A 20 13.63 -3.17 -6.94
CA ASP A 20 12.17 -3.12 -6.73
C ASP A 20 11.43 -4.46 -6.86
N SER A 21 12.12 -5.57 -7.14
CA SER A 21 11.44 -6.86 -7.16
C SER A 21 10.99 -7.27 -5.76
N VAL A 22 9.78 -7.84 -5.67
CA VAL A 22 9.19 -8.28 -4.39
C VAL A 22 9.56 -9.72 -4.03
N GLY A 23 9.76 -10.58 -5.04
CA GLY A 23 10.11 -11.99 -4.85
C GLY A 23 9.21 -12.70 -3.82
N PRO A 24 9.80 -13.38 -2.82
CA PRO A 24 9.06 -14.25 -1.90
C PRO A 24 8.04 -13.51 -1.03
N LEU A 25 8.13 -12.18 -0.95
CA LEU A 25 7.16 -11.37 -0.21
C LEU A 25 5.73 -11.58 -0.72
N PHE A 26 5.56 -11.93 -1.99
CA PHE A 26 4.26 -12.06 -2.65
C PHE A 26 3.87 -13.52 -2.92
N ASP A 27 4.70 -14.51 -2.57
CA ASP A 27 4.42 -15.93 -2.86
C ASP A 27 3.10 -16.40 -2.22
N TRP A 28 2.73 -15.85 -1.05
CA TRP A 28 1.50 -16.20 -0.36
C TRP A 28 0.22 -15.86 -1.17
N TYR A 29 0.29 -14.91 -2.11
CA TYR A 29 -0.83 -14.54 -2.98
C TYR A 29 -1.25 -15.65 -3.96
N THR A 30 -0.39 -16.66 -4.16
CA THR A 30 -0.62 -17.78 -5.10
C THR A 30 -0.44 -19.16 -4.44
N ALA A 31 -0.22 -19.21 -3.12
CA ALA A 31 0.14 -20.42 -2.38
C ALA A 31 -1.05 -21.26 -1.87
N GLY A 32 -2.29 -20.95 -2.26
CA GLY A 32 -3.45 -21.74 -1.81
C GLY A 32 -4.48 -22.01 -2.89
N ASP A 33 -5.66 -22.48 -2.48
CA ASP A 33 -6.74 -22.95 -3.35
C ASP A 33 -7.98 -22.05 -3.35
N VAL A 34 -8.02 -21.03 -2.48
CA VAL A 34 -9.15 -20.10 -2.39
C VAL A 34 -8.92 -18.92 -3.32
N GLU A 35 -9.79 -18.79 -4.32
CA GLU A 35 -9.80 -17.65 -5.22
C GLU A 35 -10.36 -16.39 -4.55
N VAL A 36 -9.63 -15.29 -4.72
CA VAL A 36 -10.02 -13.95 -4.30
C VAL A 36 -9.76 -12.97 -5.45
N PRO A 37 -10.80 -12.59 -6.22
CA PRO A 37 -10.64 -11.67 -7.35
C PRO A 37 -10.35 -10.24 -6.86
N MET A 38 -9.42 -9.57 -7.52
CA MET A 38 -9.17 -8.15 -7.30
C MET A 38 -10.19 -7.33 -8.08
N VAL A 39 -10.86 -6.40 -7.41
CA VAL A 39 -11.79 -5.49 -8.05
C VAL A 39 -11.02 -4.45 -8.86
N GLY A 40 -11.48 -4.20 -10.10
CA GLY A 40 -10.93 -3.14 -10.95
C GLY A 40 -9.60 -3.49 -11.62
N TYR A 41 -9.08 -4.69 -11.40
CA TYR A 41 -7.83 -5.15 -12.02
C TYR A 41 -7.94 -6.64 -12.39
N PRO A 42 -7.46 -7.10 -13.57
CA PRO A 42 -7.68 -8.47 -14.06
C PRO A 42 -6.74 -9.49 -13.38
N ILE A 43 -6.66 -9.47 -12.05
CA ILE A 43 -5.91 -10.42 -11.23
C ILE A 43 -6.89 -11.17 -10.32
N THR A 44 -6.69 -12.48 -10.21
CA THR A 44 -7.31 -13.31 -9.17
C THR A 44 -6.20 -13.92 -8.32
N PHE A 45 -6.20 -13.61 -7.03
CA PHE A 45 -5.31 -14.23 -6.06
C PHE A 45 -5.78 -15.65 -5.73
N ARG A 46 -4.85 -16.53 -5.38
CA ARG A 46 -5.11 -17.88 -4.89
C ARG A 46 -4.38 -18.10 -3.57
N VAL A 47 -5.09 -17.89 -2.47
CA VAL A 47 -4.52 -17.85 -1.13
C VAL A 47 -5.00 -19.02 -0.29
N ALA A 48 -4.26 -19.33 0.78
CA ALA A 48 -4.71 -20.31 1.76
C ALA A 48 -6.04 -19.86 2.42
N PRO A 49 -6.92 -20.78 2.82
CA PRO A 49 -8.17 -20.46 3.52
C PRO A 49 -7.99 -19.53 4.73
N SER A 50 -6.86 -19.65 5.43
CA SER A 50 -6.49 -18.83 6.59
C SER A 50 -6.28 -17.34 6.26
N SER A 51 -5.91 -17.01 5.02
CA SER A 51 -5.66 -15.63 4.57
C SER A 51 -6.82 -15.06 3.75
N ALA A 52 -7.72 -15.91 3.24
CA ALA A 52 -8.78 -15.50 2.32
C ALA A 52 -9.75 -14.48 2.94
N GLY A 53 -10.12 -14.64 4.21
CA GLY A 53 -11.00 -13.70 4.92
C GLY A 53 -10.38 -12.31 5.05
N TYR A 54 -9.11 -12.26 5.47
CA TYR A 54 -8.34 -11.02 5.59
C TYR A 54 -8.21 -10.31 4.24
N LEU A 55 -7.79 -11.03 3.19
CA LEU A 55 -7.59 -10.44 1.86
C LEU A 55 -8.90 -9.90 1.27
N ARG A 56 -10.02 -10.62 1.43
CA ARG A 56 -11.35 -10.13 1.01
C ARG A 56 -11.73 -8.84 1.72
N ALA A 57 -11.53 -8.77 3.04
CA ALA A 57 -11.84 -7.57 3.82
C ALA A 57 -10.97 -6.38 3.41
N GLN A 58 -9.68 -6.62 3.14
CA GLN A 58 -8.76 -5.60 2.65
C GLN A 58 -9.16 -5.07 1.27
N LEU A 59 -9.49 -5.95 0.33
CA LEU A 59 -9.91 -5.57 -1.03
C LEU A 59 -11.26 -4.85 -1.04
N GLU A 60 -12.22 -5.28 -0.23
CA GLU A 60 -13.50 -4.60 -0.09
C GLU A 60 -13.33 -3.20 0.51
N TRP A 61 -12.47 -3.06 1.52
CA TRP A 61 -12.14 -1.73 2.06
C TRP A 61 -11.47 -0.84 1.00
N ALA A 62 -10.55 -1.39 0.22
CA ALA A 62 -9.83 -0.65 -0.82
C ALA A 62 -10.74 -0.20 -1.98
N ARG A 63 -11.80 -0.97 -2.30
CA ARG A 63 -12.78 -0.64 -3.35
C ARG A 63 -13.41 0.75 -3.18
N HIS A 64 -13.57 1.21 -1.94
CA HIS A 64 -14.23 2.49 -1.62
C HIS A 64 -13.23 3.58 -1.20
N SER A 65 -11.93 3.32 -1.34
CA SER A 65 -10.87 4.19 -0.87
C SER A 65 -10.22 4.95 -2.03
N ALA A 66 -9.80 6.19 -1.78
CA ALA A 66 -8.83 6.86 -2.64
C ALA A 66 -7.44 6.24 -2.43
N PHE A 67 -6.57 6.34 -3.44
CA PHE A 67 -5.24 5.75 -3.43
C PHE A 67 -4.16 6.83 -3.53
N VAL A 68 -3.15 6.78 -2.67
CA VAL A 68 -1.99 7.69 -2.72
C VAL A 68 -0.72 6.88 -2.83
N CYS A 69 0.12 7.19 -3.82
CA CYS A 69 1.41 6.54 -3.98
C CYS A 69 2.52 7.51 -4.39
N GLY A 70 3.76 7.09 -4.21
CA GLY A 70 4.92 7.82 -4.69
C GLY A 70 5.22 7.48 -6.15
N ARG A 71 5.90 8.38 -6.84
CA ARG A 71 6.23 8.19 -8.27
C ARG A 71 6.98 6.90 -8.60
N ARG A 72 7.87 6.41 -7.71
CA ARG A 72 8.59 5.14 -7.92
C ARG A 72 7.64 3.95 -8.07
N VAL A 73 6.62 3.88 -7.21
CA VAL A 73 5.60 2.82 -7.27
C VAL A 73 4.79 2.94 -8.55
N PHE A 74 4.35 4.15 -8.87
CA PHE A 74 3.60 4.43 -10.10
C PHE A 74 4.37 4.03 -11.37
N ASP A 75 5.66 4.39 -11.46
CA ASP A 75 6.51 4.03 -12.59
C ASP A 75 6.70 2.50 -12.65
N HIS A 76 6.98 1.85 -11.52
CA HIS A 76 7.22 0.40 -11.45
C HIS A 76 6.00 -0.44 -11.85
N THR A 77 4.79 0.01 -11.48
CA THR A 77 3.54 -0.69 -11.84
C THR A 77 3.00 -0.28 -13.20
N HIS A 78 3.72 0.58 -13.95
CA HIS A 78 3.21 1.24 -15.15
C HIS A 78 1.81 1.84 -14.91
N GLY A 79 1.62 2.40 -13.71
CA GLY A 79 0.37 2.96 -13.21
C GLY A 79 -0.82 2.03 -13.38
N TRP A 80 -0.56 0.73 -13.22
CA TRP A 80 -1.56 -0.34 -13.35
C TRP A 80 -2.36 -0.24 -14.65
N GLY A 81 -1.74 0.24 -15.74
CA GLY A 81 -2.40 0.39 -17.03
C GLY A 81 -3.64 1.30 -17.01
N GLY A 82 -3.67 2.31 -16.13
CA GLY A 82 -4.82 3.22 -15.99
C GLY A 82 -5.83 2.79 -14.91
N HIS A 83 -5.59 1.67 -14.23
CA HIS A 83 -6.54 1.10 -13.25
C HIS A 83 -5.92 1.01 -11.86
N PRO A 84 -5.96 2.09 -11.05
CA PRO A 84 -5.34 2.06 -9.73
C PRO A 84 -5.97 1.00 -8.82
N PRO A 85 -5.21 0.49 -7.82
CA PRO A 85 -5.75 -0.40 -6.81
C PRO A 85 -7.00 0.19 -6.14
N GLY A 86 -8.07 -0.59 -6.06
CA GLY A 86 -9.36 -0.15 -5.50
C GLY A 86 -10.28 0.56 -6.50
N GLY A 87 -9.78 1.03 -7.64
CA GLY A 87 -10.60 1.66 -8.68
C GLY A 87 -11.08 3.08 -8.36
N GLY A 88 -10.68 3.64 -7.21
CA GLY A 88 -10.99 5.01 -6.80
C GLY A 88 -10.06 6.06 -7.42
N ALA A 89 -10.22 7.31 -6.99
CA ALA A 89 -9.31 8.40 -7.36
C ALA A 89 -7.87 8.10 -6.86
N ALA A 90 -6.88 8.36 -7.70
CA ALA A 90 -5.48 8.08 -7.39
C ALA A 90 -4.62 9.35 -7.43
N PHE A 91 -3.72 9.49 -6.47
CA PHE A 91 -2.83 10.64 -6.33
C PHE A 91 -1.37 10.18 -6.30
N VAL A 92 -0.56 10.74 -7.19
CA VAL A 92 0.86 10.41 -7.33
C VAL A 92 1.68 11.57 -6.78
N VAL A 93 2.36 11.36 -5.65
CA VAL A 93 3.18 12.38 -5.01
C VAL A 93 4.53 12.47 -5.72
N THR A 94 4.80 13.63 -6.34
CA THR A 94 6.01 13.89 -7.11
C THR A 94 6.20 15.37 -7.47
N HIS A 95 7.45 15.77 -7.63
CA HIS A 95 7.83 17.04 -8.27
C HIS A 95 8.13 16.89 -9.77
N ARG A 96 8.20 15.65 -10.28
CA ARG A 96 8.40 15.36 -11.71
C ARG A 96 7.09 15.54 -12.49
N PRO A 97 7.13 16.08 -13.74
CA PRO A 97 5.94 16.14 -14.59
C PRO A 97 5.39 14.73 -14.87
N PRO A 98 4.10 14.60 -15.22
CA PRO A 98 3.55 13.33 -15.70
C PRO A 98 4.38 12.77 -16.87
N PRO A 99 4.50 11.43 -17.03
CA PRO A 99 5.24 10.85 -18.16
C PRO A 99 4.68 11.30 -19.51
N GLU A 100 5.55 11.61 -20.47
CA GLU A 100 5.18 12.18 -21.77
C GLU A 100 4.40 11.20 -22.66
N ASP A 101 4.66 9.90 -22.50
CA ASP A 101 4.00 8.79 -23.20
C ASP A 101 2.65 8.42 -22.59
N TRP A 102 2.28 9.06 -21.48
CA TRP A 102 1.01 8.85 -20.80
C TRP A 102 -0.06 9.79 -21.38
N SER A 103 -0.97 9.24 -22.20
CA SER A 103 -2.07 10.02 -22.79
C SER A 103 -3.00 10.59 -21.71
N ALA A 104 -3.74 11.65 -22.02
CA ALA A 104 -4.73 12.21 -21.10
C ALA A 104 -5.83 11.20 -20.69
N GLU A 105 -6.15 10.25 -21.57
CA GLU A 105 -7.05 9.12 -21.26
C GLU A 105 -6.43 8.14 -20.27
N ASN A 106 -5.11 7.95 -20.33
CA ASN A 106 -4.36 7.12 -19.38
C ASN A 106 -4.04 7.88 -18.06
N LEU A 107 -4.08 9.22 -18.07
CA LEU A 107 -3.87 10.06 -16.88
C LEU A 107 -5.07 10.06 -15.95
N ALA A 108 -6.30 9.83 -16.42
CA ALA A 108 -7.44 9.60 -15.53
C ALA A 108 -7.43 8.13 -15.09
N PRO A 109 -7.46 7.81 -13.77
CA PRO A 109 -7.85 8.63 -12.62
C PRO A 109 -6.67 9.15 -11.74
N PHE A 110 -5.48 9.34 -12.30
CA PHE A 110 -4.27 9.79 -11.59
C PHE A 110 -4.08 11.32 -11.59
N THR A 111 -3.96 11.90 -10.40
CA THR A 111 -3.59 13.31 -10.20
C THR A 111 -2.18 13.40 -9.61
N PHE A 112 -1.31 14.20 -10.23
CA PHE A 112 0.07 14.38 -9.75
C PHE A 112 0.13 15.57 -8.80
N VAL A 113 0.66 15.36 -7.59
CA VAL A 113 0.65 16.33 -6.48
C VAL A 113 2.06 16.50 -5.93
N GLY A 114 2.45 17.71 -5.55
CA GLY A 114 3.82 18.03 -5.11
C GLY A 114 4.22 17.48 -3.74
N ASP A 115 3.26 17.34 -2.83
CA ASP A 115 3.51 16.96 -1.44
C ASP A 115 2.45 16.00 -0.87
N VAL A 116 2.80 15.31 0.22
CA VAL A 116 1.96 14.29 0.86
C VAL A 116 0.74 14.89 1.56
N GLY A 117 0.87 16.05 2.20
CA GLY A 117 -0.24 16.66 2.94
C GLY A 117 -1.41 16.99 2.01
N THR A 118 -1.12 17.72 0.93
CA THR A 118 -2.08 18.06 -0.12
C THR A 118 -2.68 16.80 -0.77
N ALA A 119 -1.86 15.78 -1.04
CA ALA A 119 -2.36 14.54 -1.64
C ALA A 119 -3.34 13.81 -0.72
N ILE A 120 -3.07 13.75 0.59
CA ILE A 120 -3.99 13.15 1.56
C ILE A 120 -5.27 13.96 1.71
N GLU A 121 -5.20 15.30 1.71
CA GLU A 121 -6.38 16.17 1.76
C GLU A 121 -7.30 15.95 0.55
N HIS A 122 -6.73 15.95 -0.65
CA HIS A 122 -7.47 15.66 -1.88
C HIS A 122 -8.04 14.24 -1.89
N ALA A 123 -7.26 13.26 -1.43
CA ALA A 123 -7.71 11.87 -1.33
C ALA A 123 -8.86 11.70 -0.34
N LYS A 124 -8.84 12.38 0.81
CA LYS A 124 -9.94 12.37 1.79
C LYS A 124 -11.21 13.04 1.27
N SER A 125 -11.05 13.97 0.33
CA SER A 125 -12.17 14.65 -0.35
C SER A 125 -12.74 13.82 -1.52
N ALA A 126 -12.08 12.72 -1.87
CA ALA A 126 -12.48 11.79 -2.91
C ALA A 126 -13.01 10.47 -2.31
N GLY A 127 -13.93 9.82 -3.03
CA GLY A 127 -14.55 8.57 -2.59
C GLY A 127 -15.28 8.71 -1.24
N ASP A 128 -15.11 7.72 -0.36
CA ASP A 128 -15.74 7.69 0.97
C ASP A 128 -14.82 8.30 2.05
N GLY A 129 -13.76 8.98 1.61
CA GLY A 129 -12.70 9.61 2.40
C GLY A 129 -11.71 8.65 3.07
N ASN A 130 -11.89 7.34 2.93
CA ASN A 130 -10.85 6.37 3.25
C ASN A 130 -9.68 6.51 2.26
N VAL A 131 -8.44 6.41 2.76
CA VAL A 131 -7.25 6.59 1.92
C VAL A 131 -6.29 5.41 2.11
N GLY A 132 -6.02 4.69 1.03
CA GLY A 132 -4.95 3.69 0.97
C GLY A 132 -3.64 4.33 0.52
N VAL A 133 -2.56 4.05 1.24
CA VAL A 133 -1.21 4.57 0.96
C VAL A 133 -0.28 3.44 0.52
N SER A 134 0.41 3.64 -0.61
CA SER A 134 1.45 2.75 -1.12
C SER A 134 2.77 3.49 -1.41
N GLY A 135 3.87 2.74 -1.44
CA GLY A 135 5.24 3.24 -1.35
C GLY A 135 5.71 3.53 0.09
N PRO A 136 6.84 2.94 0.54
CA PRO A 136 7.31 3.11 1.92
C PRO A 136 7.66 4.57 2.24
N SER A 137 8.17 5.34 1.25
CA SER A 137 8.41 6.78 1.42
C SER A 137 7.15 7.57 1.76
N ILE A 138 6.01 7.28 1.10
CA ILE A 138 4.76 8.02 1.35
C ILE A 138 4.20 7.64 2.72
N ALA A 139 4.22 6.35 3.07
CA ALA A 139 3.80 5.88 4.39
C ALA A 139 4.61 6.56 5.51
N ARG A 140 5.94 6.67 5.36
CA ARG A 140 6.81 7.35 6.32
C ARG A 140 6.52 8.85 6.41
N GLN A 141 6.28 9.52 5.29
CA GLN A 141 5.92 10.94 5.30
C GLN A 141 4.56 11.17 5.98
N CYS A 142 3.56 10.33 5.72
CA CYS A 142 2.28 10.38 6.46
C CYS A 142 2.49 10.20 7.96
N LEU A 143 3.32 9.24 8.35
CA LEU A 143 3.64 9.00 9.75
C LEU A 143 4.36 10.22 10.37
N ASN A 144 5.35 10.80 9.71
CA ASN A 144 6.07 11.98 10.21
C ASN A 144 5.19 13.23 10.29
N LEU A 145 4.16 13.33 9.44
CA LEU A 145 3.23 14.47 9.38
C LEU A 145 2.02 14.36 10.31
N GLY A 146 1.89 13.28 11.08
CA GLY A 146 0.71 13.13 11.93
C GLY A 146 -0.54 12.63 11.18
N LEU A 147 -0.39 12.05 9.98
CA LEU A 147 -1.49 11.78 9.05
C LEU A 147 -1.83 10.29 8.92
N LEU A 148 -1.04 9.37 9.48
CA LEU A 148 -1.22 7.93 9.31
C LEU A 148 -2.04 7.34 10.46
N ASP A 149 -3.19 6.75 10.16
CA ASP A 149 -4.12 6.20 11.16
C ASP A 149 -3.89 4.70 11.42
N GLU A 150 -3.52 3.94 10.39
CA GLU A 150 -3.33 2.48 10.49
C GLU A 150 -2.13 2.01 9.65
N VAL A 151 -1.36 1.07 10.21
CA VAL A 151 -0.29 0.33 9.53
C VAL A 151 -0.71 -1.13 9.44
N ARG A 152 -0.73 -1.67 8.22
CA ARG A 152 -0.93 -3.09 7.95
C ARG A 152 0.36 -3.71 7.41
N ILE A 153 0.72 -4.86 7.96
CA ILE A 153 1.94 -5.59 7.59
C ILE A 153 1.56 -7.04 7.32
N ASP A 154 1.80 -7.50 6.10
CA ASP A 154 1.81 -8.92 5.77
C ASP A 154 3.24 -9.42 5.98
N LEU A 155 3.54 -9.88 7.20
CA LEU A 155 4.89 -10.26 7.62
C LEU A 155 5.25 -11.65 7.09
N VAL A 156 6.21 -11.70 6.17
CA VAL A 156 6.66 -12.92 5.52
C VAL A 156 7.94 -13.42 6.20
N PRO A 157 8.05 -14.72 6.56
CA PRO A 157 9.15 -15.26 7.36
C PRO A 157 10.41 -15.51 6.52
N VAL A 158 10.90 -14.47 5.84
CA VAL A 158 12.12 -14.47 5.03
C VAL A 158 13.03 -13.32 5.44
N PHE A 159 14.33 -13.47 5.21
CA PHE A 159 15.29 -12.37 5.27
C PHE A 159 15.66 -11.96 3.84
N LEU A 160 15.56 -10.67 3.52
CA LEU A 160 16.03 -10.15 2.23
C LEU A 160 17.47 -9.63 2.32
N GLY A 161 17.94 -9.24 3.50
CA GLY A 161 19.29 -8.75 3.77
C GLY A 161 19.52 -7.29 3.32
N GLU A 162 18.97 -6.92 2.18
CA GLU A 162 19.05 -5.58 1.60
C GLU A 162 17.81 -5.23 0.78
N GLY A 163 17.64 -3.95 0.47
CA GLY A 163 16.56 -3.44 -0.37
C GLY A 163 15.87 -2.22 0.22
N VAL A 164 14.59 -2.06 -0.13
CA VAL A 164 13.79 -0.92 0.30
C VAL A 164 13.19 -1.22 1.66
N ARG A 165 13.63 -0.50 2.71
CA ARG A 165 13.07 -0.65 4.06
C ARG A 165 11.68 -0.05 4.13
N TYR A 166 10.77 -0.69 4.87
CA TYR A 166 9.46 -0.09 5.11
C TYR A 166 9.62 1.19 5.95
N PHE A 167 10.22 1.01 7.13
CA PHE A 167 10.50 2.07 8.09
C PHE A 167 12.00 2.26 8.20
N GLU A 168 12.48 3.39 7.71
CA GLU A 168 13.84 3.90 7.90
C GLU A 168 13.74 5.40 8.15
N ASP A 169 14.77 6.01 8.74
CA ASP A 169 14.85 7.46 8.91
C ASP A 169 13.60 8.12 9.51
N LEU A 170 12.97 7.45 10.50
CA LEU A 170 11.79 7.98 11.21
C LEU A 170 12.10 9.23 12.06
N GLY A 171 13.36 9.64 12.17
CA GLY A 171 13.77 10.85 12.86
C GLY A 171 13.30 10.88 14.31
N ALA A 172 12.60 11.95 14.70
CA ALA A 172 12.06 12.14 16.05
C ALA A 172 10.62 11.63 16.20
N THR A 173 10.05 10.99 15.19
CA THR A 173 8.68 10.48 15.20
C THR A 173 8.49 9.50 16.36
N LYS A 174 7.53 9.83 17.23
CA LYS A 174 7.10 8.97 18.33
C LYS A 174 5.65 8.59 18.09
N ALA A 175 5.42 7.31 17.89
CA ALA A 175 4.08 6.75 17.79
C ALA A 175 4.03 5.44 18.56
N GLU A 176 2.95 5.26 19.32
CA GLU A 176 2.57 3.98 19.89
C GLU A 176 1.65 3.25 18.91
N LEU A 177 1.81 1.93 18.80
CA LEU A 177 1.01 1.11 17.91
C LEU A 177 0.11 0.18 18.73
N GLU A 178 -1.20 0.35 18.60
CA GLU A 178 -2.18 -0.55 19.19
C GLU A 178 -2.49 -1.67 18.20
N ARG A 179 -2.29 -2.92 18.63
CA ARG A 179 -2.64 -4.10 17.82
C ARG A 179 -4.17 -4.22 17.70
N VAL A 180 -4.66 -4.10 16.47
CA VAL A 180 -6.08 -4.24 16.12
C VAL A 180 -6.41 -5.66 15.71
N GLU A 181 -5.54 -6.30 14.92
CA GLU A 181 -5.79 -7.63 14.36
C GLU A 181 -4.48 -8.38 14.13
N VAL A 182 -4.53 -9.70 14.33
CA VAL A 182 -3.48 -10.64 13.91
C VAL A 182 -4.15 -11.85 13.29
N VAL A 183 -3.81 -12.17 12.05
CA VAL A 183 -4.26 -13.38 11.37
C VAL A 183 -3.03 -14.20 10.99
N ALA A 184 -2.96 -15.41 11.51
CA ALA A 184 -1.94 -16.38 11.11
C ALA A 184 -2.33 -16.98 9.75
N GLY A 185 -1.62 -16.58 8.70
CA GLY A 185 -1.73 -17.15 7.36
C GLY A 185 -0.73 -18.28 7.13
N GLU A 186 -0.80 -18.90 5.95
CA GLU A 186 0.22 -19.85 5.51
C GLU A 186 1.33 -19.10 4.79
N GLY A 187 2.56 -19.16 5.31
CA GLY A 187 3.70 -18.41 4.78
C GLY A 187 3.67 -16.90 5.04
N VAL A 188 2.71 -16.40 5.82
CA VAL A 188 2.54 -14.96 6.12
C VAL A 188 1.79 -14.75 7.44
N THR A 189 2.12 -13.69 8.19
CA THR A 189 1.32 -13.22 9.33
C THR A 189 0.76 -11.84 9.03
N HIS A 190 -0.55 -11.71 8.97
CA HIS A 190 -1.21 -10.43 8.72
C HIS A 190 -1.38 -9.66 10.02
N LEU A 191 -0.86 -8.45 10.08
CA LEU A 191 -0.83 -7.61 11.26
C LEU A 191 -1.51 -6.28 10.94
N ARG A 192 -2.39 -5.81 11.82
CA ARG A 192 -2.97 -4.47 11.73
C ARG A 192 -2.76 -3.71 13.02
N TYR A 193 -2.22 -2.52 12.90
CA TYR A 193 -1.93 -1.64 14.02
C TYR A 193 -2.57 -0.28 13.80
N ARG A 194 -3.31 0.20 14.81
CA ARG A 194 -3.72 1.59 14.88
C ARG A 194 -2.54 2.42 15.40
N VAL A 195 -2.32 3.56 14.77
CA VAL A 195 -1.26 4.49 15.16
C VAL A 195 -1.80 5.51 16.15
N HIS A 196 -1.11 5.66 17.28
CA HIS A 196 -1.35 6.70 18.27
C HIS A 196 -0.14 7.63 18.28
N GLN A 197 -0.30 8.83 17.75
CA GLN A 197 0.79 9.80 17.61
C GLN A 197 0.83 10.74 18.83
N HIS A 198 2.05 11.05 19.29
CA HIS A 198 2.30 11.91 20.45
C HIS A 198 2.65 13.34 20.07
#